data_AF-A0A6J7UV08-F1
#
_entry.id   AF-A0A6J7UV08-F1
#
_cell.length_a   1.000
_cell.length_b   1.000
_cell.length_c   1.000
_cell.angle_alpha   90.00
_cell.angle_beta   90.00
_cell.angle_gamma   90.00
#
_symmetry.space_group_name_H-M   'P 1'
#
loop_
_entity.id
_entity.type
_entity.pdbx_description
1 polymer ?
#
loop_
_entity_poly.entity_id
_entity_poly.type
_entity_poly.pdbx_seq_one_letter_code
_entity_poly.pdbx_strand_id
1 'polypeptide(L)'
;MDNVIYEVSLEPGQKTTGLVSTHCGYERLEVAINGRFWMTDSLGVDSAGNPTEPDWPNGTQSAELQLELLDSESLSVRAVSSKVSHMYHPFVIEAWCE
;
A
#
# COMPACT_ATOMS: atom_id res chain seq x y z
N MET A 1 -7.00 -12.74 -17.34
CA MET A 1 -7.18 -11.31 -17.08
C MET A 1 -5.82 -10.81 -16.69
N ASP A 2 -5.21 -9.96 -17.50
CA ASP A 2 -3.90 -9.41 -17.20
C ASP A 2 -4.04 -8.55 -15.93
N ASN A 3 -3.48 -9.01 -14.82
CA ASN A 3 -3.32 -8.18 -13.62
C ASN A 3 -2.35 -7.07 -14.00
N VAL A 4 -2.88 -5.94 -14.47
CA VAL A 4 -2.08 -4.74 -14.77
C VAL A 4 -1.60 -4.20 -13.44
N ILE A 5 -0.43 -4.65 -13.02
CA ILE A 5 0.31 -4.05 -11.90
C ILE A 5 0.63 -2.62 -12.33
N TYR A 6 0.08 -1.64 -11.61
CA TYR A 6 0.44 -0.25 -11.83
C TYR A 6 1.91 -0.06 -11.42
N GLU A 7 2.72 0.58 -12.25
CA GLU A 7 4.13 0.84 -11.96
C GLU A 7 4.37 2.35 -11.81
N VAL A 8 5.10 2.70 -10.75
CA VAL A 8 5.46 4.07 -10.41
C VAL A 8 6.97 4.16 -10.24
N SER A 9 7.58 5.19 -10.83
CA SER A 9 8.97 5.56 -10.55
C SER A 9 9.00 6.75 -9.58
N LEU A 10 9.67 6.58 -8.44
CA LEU A 10 9.84 7.63 -7.43
C LEU A 10 11.31 7.73 -7.01
N GLU A 11 11.83 8.93 -6.91
CA GLU A 11 13.08 9.19 -6.21
C GLU A 11 12.83 9.37 -4.69
N PRO A 12 13.83 9.16 -3.82
CA PRO A 12 13.70 9.46 -2.39
C PRO A 12 13.28 10.93 -2.15
N GLY A 13 12.25 11.13 -1.33
CA GLY A 13 11.60 12.42 -1.05
C GLY A 13 10.52 12.82 -2.06
N GLN A 14 10.32 12.07 -3.15
CA GLN A 14 9.24 12.34 -4.10
C GLN A 14 7.92 11.73 -3.63
N LYS A 15 6.83 12.43 -3.97
CA LYS A 15 5.46 12.02 -3.67
C LYS A 15 4.65 11.87 -4.94
N THR A 16 3.78 10.88 -4.97
CA THR A 16 2.71 10.78 -5.97
C THR A 16 1.39 10.44 -5.29
N THR A 17 0.29 10.68 -5.99
CA THR A 17 -1.05 10.28 -5.53
C THR A 17 -1.71 9.46 -6.64
N GLY A 18 -2.38 8.37 -6.27
CA GLY A 18 -3.12 7.55 -7.21
C GLY A 18 -4.15 6.66 -6.53
N LEU A 19 -5.07 6.12 -7.34
CA LEU A 19 -5.98 5.07 -6.90
C LEU A 19 -5.20 3.75 -6.87
N VAL A 20 -4.96 3.22 -5.67
CA VAL A 20 -4.15 2.03 -5.44
C VAL A 20 -5.04 0.94 -4.86
N SER A 21 -5.07 -0.20 -5.54
CA SER A 21 -5.68 -1.41 -5.00
C SER A 21 -4.78 -2.04 -3.95
N THR A 22 -5.38 -2.80 -3.04
CA THR A 22 -4.62 -3.46 -1.98
C THR A 22 -5.07 -4.90 -1.80
N HIS A 23 -4.18 -5.72 -1.24
CA HIS A 23 -4.41 -7.11 -0.92
C HIS A 23 -4.16 -7.39 0.56
N CYS A 24 -4.57 -8.58 1.01
CA CYS A 24 -4.29 -9.09 2.35
C CYS A 24 -4.87 -8.17 3.43
N GLY A 25 -6.13 -7.77 3.22
CA GLY A 25 -6.74 -6.67 3.96
C GLY A 25 -5.80 -5.47 4.11
N TYR A 26 -5.37 -4.95 2.97
CA TYR A 26 -4.73 -3.65 2.83
C TYR A 26 -3.26 -3.58 3.26
N GLU A 27 -2.67 -4.69 3.71
CA GLU A 27 -1.25 -4.81 4.05
C GLU A 27 -0.34 -4.70 2.84
N ARG A 28 -0.79 -5.20 1.67
CA ARG A 28 0.00 -5.24 0.43
C ARG A 28 -0.56 -4.27 -0.59
N LEU A 29 0.29 -3.42 -1.17
CA LEU A 29 -0.14 -2.56 -2.28
C LEU A 29 -0.06 -3.30 -3.63
N GLU A 30 -1.06 -3.11 -4.49
CA GLU A 30 -1.04 -3.54 -5.90
C GLU A 30 -0.40 -2.49 -6.82
N VAL A 31 0.75 -1.98 -6.40
CA VAL A 31 1.58 -1.07 -7.19
C VAL A 31 3.04 -1.46 -7.02
N ALA A 32 3.77 -1.53 -8.13
CA ALA A 32 5.20 -1.65 -8.12
C ALA A 32 5.81 -0.25 -8.07
N ILE A 33 6.66 0.04 -7.09
CA ILE A 33 7.40 1.30 -7.00
C ILE A 33 8.86 0.96 -7.21
N ASN A 34 9.44 1.50 -8.28
CA ASN A 34 10.79 1.18 -8.76
C ASN A 34 11.02 -0.34 -8.93
N GLY A 35 10.03 -1.04 -9.52
CA GLY A 35 10.08 -2.49 -9.76
C GLY A 35 9.96 -3.37 -8.50
N ARG A 36 9.62 -2.81 -7.33
CA ARG A 36 9.41 -3.55 -6.08
C ARG A 36 7.96 -3.42 -5.61
N PHE A 37 7.43 -4.48 -5.02
CA PHE A 37 6.18 -4.42 -4.27
C PHE A 37 6.45 -4.07 -2.81
N TRP A 38 5.43 -3.51 -2.17
CA TRP A 38 5.53 -2.91 -0.84
C TRP A 38 4.41 -3.43 0.06
N MET A 39 4.76 -3.74 1.31
CA MET A 39 3.82 -4.22 2.32
C MET A 39 4.05 -3.57 3.69
N THR A 40 3.07 -3.67 4.60
CA THR A 40 3.16 -3.24 5.99
C THR A 40 2.57 -4.29 6.93
N ASP A 41 3.20 -4.51 8.09
CA ASP A 41 2.66 -5.36 9.16
C ASP A 41 1.77 -4.57 10.16
N SER A 42 1.61 -3.27 9.94
CA SER A 42 0.94 -2.36 10.88
C SER A 42 -0.57 -2.24 10.66
N LEU A 43 -1.05 -2.58 9.46
CA LEU A 43 -2.46 -2.58 9.11
C LEU A 43 -3.02 -3.98 9.35
N GLY A 44 -3.47 -4.26 10.57
CA GLY A 44 -4.15 -5.52 10.87
C GLY A 44 -5.50 -5.64 10.14
N VAL A 45 -6.03 -6.86 10.07
CA VAL A 45 -7.31 -7.17 9.41
C VAL A 45 -8.29 -7.85 10.34
N ASP A 46 -9.58 -7.53 10.21
CA ASP A 46 -10.65 -8.25 10.89
C ASP A 46 -10.97 -9.58 10.19
N SER A 47 -11.89 -10.37 10.77
CA SER A 47 -12.29 -11.67 10.21
C SER A 47 -13.00 -11.58 8.84
N ALA A 48 -13.36 -10.39 8.39
CA ALA A 48 -13.96 -10.12 7.08
C ALA A 48 -12.96 -9.53 6.08
N GLY A 49 -11.67 -9.40 6.45
CA GLY A 49 -10.62 -8.85 5.60
C GLY A 49 -10.63 -7.33 5.49
N ASN A 50 -11.32 -6.63 6.40
CA ASN A 50 -11.26 -5.18 6.48
C ASN A 50 -10.08 -4.74 7.36
N PRO A 51 -9.45 -3.58 7.08
CA PRO A 51 -8.49 -2.98 7.98
C PRO A 51 -9.10 -2.80 9.37
N THR A 52 -8.34 -3.11 10.41
CA THR A 52 -8.73 -2.81 11.79
C THR A 52 -8.50 -1.35 12.17
N GLU A 53 -7.72 -0.61 11.37
CA GLU A 53 -7.47 0.81 11.54
C GLU A 53 -8.71 1.62 11.08
N PRO A 54 -9.45 2.28 11.99
CA PRO A 54 -10.74 2.88 11.65
C PRO A 54 -10.64 4.03 10.64
N ASP A 55 -9.52 4.75 10.68
CA ASP A 55 -9.24 5.91 9.82
C ASP A 55 -8.57 5.54 8.49
N TRP A 56 -8.28 4.25 8.27
CA TRP A 56 -7.90 3.74 6.97
C TRP A 56 -9.15 3.59 6.08
N PRO A 57 -9.05 3.79 4.75
CA PRO A 57 -10.17 3.56 3.84
C PRO A 57 -10.71 2.12 3.95
N ASN A 58 -11.91 1.99 4.52
CA ASN A 58 -12.56 0.71 4.79
C ASN A 58 -13.62 0.41 3.73
N GLY A 59 -13.76 -0.88 3.37
CA GLY A 59 -14.86 -1.37 2.52
C GLY A 59 -14.70 -1.16 1.02
N THR A 60 -13.50 -0.81 0.53
CA THR A 60 -13.21 -0.64 -0.91
C THR A 60 -11.94 -1.39 -1.30
N GLN A 61 -11.96 -2.16 -2.39
CA GLN A 61 -10.76 -2.89 -2.86
C GLN A 61 -9.59 -1.97 -3.27
N SER A 62 -9.88 -0.69 -3.52
CA SER A 62 -8.92 0.36 -3.87
C SER A 62 -9.21 1.65 -3.12
N ALA A 63 -8.17 2.42 -2.83
CA ALA A 63 -8.27 3.73 -2.18
C ALA A 63 -7.33 4.76 -2.83
N GLU A 64 -7.68 6.05 -2.73
CA GLU A 64 -6.79 7.12 -3.16
C GLU A 64 -5.69 7.31 -2.10
N LEU A 65 -4.46 6.94 -2.47
CA LEU A 65 -3.28 6.95 -1.60
C LEU A 65 -2.25 7.93 -2.12
N GLN A 66 -1.62 8.66 -1.20
CA GLN A 66 -0.37 9.36 -1.43
C GLN A 66 0.78 8.42 -1.05
N LEU A 67 1.72 8.22 -1.98
CA LEU A 67 2.91 7.40 -1.85
C LEU A 67 4.13 8.32 -1.81
N GLU A 68 4.95 8.19 -0.78
CA GLU A 68 6.20 8.93 -0.62
C GLU A 68 7.35 7.96 -0.35
N LEU A 69 8.28 7.85 -1.30
CA LEU A 69 9.47 7.04 -1.09
C LEU A 69 10.42 7.81 -0.18
N LEU A 70 10.65 7.34 1.05
CA LEU A 70 11.56 8.02 1.97
C LEU A 70 13.01 7.63 1.68
N ASP A 71 13.25 6.35 1.44
CA ASP A 71 14.53 5.75 1.05
C ASP A 71 14.30 4.43 0.29
N SER A 72 15.33 3.64 0.03
CA SER A 72 15.21 2.38 -0.74
C SER A 72 14.43 1.27 -0.04
N GLU A 73 14.20 1.38 1.27
CA GLU A 73 13.59 0.36 2.12
C GLU A 73 12.33 0.86 2.85
N SER A 74 12.01 2.15 2.72
CA SER A 74 10.94 2.81 3.46
C SER A 74 10.03 3.62 2.53
N LEU A 75 8.75 3.26 2.50
CA LEU A 75 7.70 3.97 1.79
C LEU A 75 6.66 4.46 2.79
N SER A 76 6.44 5.77 2.84
CA SER A 76 5.33 6.35 3.59
C SER A 76 4.08 6.35 2.72
N VAL A 77 3.01 5.75 3.21
CA VAL A 77 1.72 5.68 2.51
C VAL A 77 0.68 6.38 3.36
N ARG A 78 -0.07 7.28 2.76
CA ARG A 78 -1.12 8.04 3.44
C ARG A 78 -2.41 7.97 2.65
N ALA A 79 -3.52 7.65 3.30
CA ALA A 79 -4.83 7.80 2.70
C ALA A 79 -5.15 9.29 2.53
N VAL A 80 -5.50 9.73 1.32
CA VAL A 80 -5.74 11.17 1.03
C VAL A 80 -6.96 11.69 1.81
N SER A 81 -7.96 10.84 2.00
CA SER A 81 -9.17 11.14 2.76
C SER A 81 -8.94 11.21 4.27
N SER A 82 -7.78 10.77 4.78
CA SER A 82 -7.47 10.78 6.21
C SER A 82 -6.10 11.39 6.52
N LYS A 83 -5.80 11.50 7.82
CA LYS A 83 -4.47 11.92 8.29
C LYS A 83 -3.60 10.72 8.65
N VAL A 84 -4.14 9.50 8.52
CA VAL A 84 -3.44 8.27 8.87
C VAL A 84 -2.42 7.93 7.80
N SER A 85 -1.23 7.57 8.26
CA SER A 85 -0.12 7.17 7.42
C SER A 85 0.55 5.95 8.03
N HIS A 86 0.96 5.03 7.16
CA HIS A 86 1.64 3.80 7.53
C HIS A 86 2.95 3.70 6.77
N MET A 87 3.91 3.04 7.40
CA MET A 87 5.19 2.71 6.79
C MET A 87 5.08 1.35 6.12
N TYR A 88 5.53 1.30 4.87
CA TYR A 88 5.66 0.11 4.07
C TYR A 88 7.13 -0.15 3.78
N HIS A 89 7.47 -1.42 3.62
CA HIS A 89 8.81 -1.88 3.26
C HIS A 89 8.74 -2.73 2.00
N PRO A 90 9.83 -2.83 1.21
CA PRO A 90 9.84 -3.70 0.07
C PRO A 90 9.74 -5.16 0.54
N PHE A 91 9.03 -5.99 -0.22
CA PHE A 91 9.03 -7.43 0.01
C PHE A 91 9.47 -8.18 -1.23
N VAL A 92 10.22 -9.26 -1.00
CA VAL A 92 10.95 -10.00 -2.06
C VAL A 92 10.26 -11.32 -2.42
N ILE A 93 9.41 -11.84 -1.54
CA ILE A 93 8.75 -13.14 -1.66
C ILE A 93 7.27 -12.92 -1.39
N GLU A 94 6.37 -13.52 -2.19
CA GLU A 94 4.93 -13.57 -1.88
C GLU A 94 4.73 -14.16 -0.48
N ALA A 95 4.67 -13.28 0.52
CA ALA A 95 4.21 -13.63 1.84
C ALA A 95 2.71 -13.86 1.72
N TRP A 96 2.38 -15.11 1.94
CA TRP A 96 1.07 -15.73 1.98
C TRP A 96 -0.07 -14.81 2.40
N CYS A 97 -1.06 -14.75 1.52
CA CYS A 97 -2.45 -14.55 1.91
C CYS A 97 -3.15 -15.80 1.38
N GLU A 98 -3.13 -16.85 2.21
CA GLU A 98 -3.95 -18.05 1.99
C GLU A 98 -5.44 -17.72 2.14
#